data_AF-A0A9D0TJA6-F1
#
_entry.id   AF-A0A9D0TJA6-F1
#
_cell.length_a   1.000
_cell.length_b   1.000
_cell.length_c   1.000
_cell.angle_alpha   90.00
_cell.angle_beta   90.00
_cell.angle_gamma   90.00
#
_symmetry.space_group_name_H-M   'P 1'
#
loop_
_entity.id
_entity.type
_entity.pdbx_description
1 polymer ?
#
loop_
_entity_poly.entity_id
_entity_poly.type
_entity_poly.pdbx_seq_one_letter_code
_entity_poly.pdbx_strand_id
1 'polypeptide(L)'
;MNLTHPPQQGLKIPVMLVLASSIAVISACSDNNGPATVQPTAIISANIPASTGGTFTDNADNPKVRLFVPAGALSEDATLKVVVNDRPPEVGENQTAGSDVGYDITLEPADGSGDLKLTTPMRMEFKTDQAPVHPQIAEVGAYVDGQWVRMPANFYRASDSTTLALSRRTHNTFRVVHRTLQTEKDTAAVARGKDLYFNSTYGNEKFFGDLYGLPVLLAALPPSAAVQAGVQIDINKVPKPIVDVMLSDDFATKRAALDDPATTLALLKADAVVGVKAKFEDPGDPDKITTAGLNCTICHVAVKPTEFQLEAGADPVPLPIGQPVLGPPNTKINPGFILSLTPLVQSGSENQFIDQYQSWGPGRADPRFFPGNPFNDLVFNPTSIPPHWNFIDLGEQGYTYTWQGVVQGKGKGSNNLAAAPECGIDFVMNANGAWGTPNATIQLKEDDIANPLTADQSQRFIDAEAQEPGNEIDIATLTDLQAFLRSIVSPAPGKFDEAKAEEGWDLFYGKANCNACHFSGEGTGARQFFLHIAQDTNPGGLLDNGIKTPGLRGLALTAPYFHDGSAATLRDVMARYSSGVDAVPVLTVSEQEALVEYMKSL
;
A
#
# COMPACT_ATOMS: atom_id res chain seq x y z
N MET A 1 -40.59 -44.91 -8.65
CA MET A 1 -41.71 -45.67 -8.04
C MET A 1 -41.16 -46.52 -6.91
N ASN A 2 -41.70 -46.27 -5.70
CA ASN A 2 -41.82 -47.13 -4.51
C ASN A 2 -40.56 -47.80 -3.93
N LEU A 3 -40.06 -47.31 -2.79
CA LEU A 3 -40.51 -47.59 -1.41
C LEU A 3 -40.21 -49.05 -0.97
N THR A 4 -39.31 -49.23 0.00
CA THR A 4 -39.63 -49.68 1.38
C THR A 4 -38.36 -50.07 2.15
N HIS A 5 -38.21 -49.53 3.37
CA HIS A 5 -37.28 -49.99 4.42
C HIS A 5 -38.08 -50.64 5.55
N PRO A 6 -37.49 -51.63 6.25
CA PRO A 6 -37.81 -51.90 7.66
C PRO A 6 -36.50 -52.13 8.51
N PRO A 7 -36.54 -52.42 9.82
CA PRO A 7 -36.19 -51.42 10.84
C PRO A 7 -35.16 -51.86 11.93
N GLN A 8 -34.71 -50.86 12.70
CA GLN A 8 -34.33 -50.82 14.13
C GLN A 8 -33.30 -51.78 14.77
N GLN A 9 -32.32 -51.16 15.45
CA GLN A 9 -31.82 -51.37 16.84
C GLN A 9 -30.79 -50.23 17.08
N GLY A 10 -30.69 -49.44 18.15
CA GLY A 10 -31.15 -49.54 19.53
C GLY A 10 -29.94 -49.42 20.45
N LEU A 11 -29.63 -48.24 21.01
CA LEU A 11 -28.82 -48.12 22.24
C LEU A 11 -29.14 -46.84 23.03
N LYS A 12 -29.40 -47.02 24.33
CA LYS A 12 -29.81 -46.07 25.39
C LYS A 12 -28.57 -45.38 26.01
N ILE A 13 -28.65 -44.25 26.74
CA ILE A 13 -28.90 -44.08 28.22
C ILE A 13 -28.40 -42.63 28.56
N PRO A 14 -28.82 -41.86 29.62
CA PRO A 14 -30.09 -41.74 30.36
C PRO A 14 -30.60 -40.28 30.52
N VAL A 15 -31.86 -40.16 30.94
CA VAL A 15 -32.52 -38.94 31.46
C VAL A 15 -32.52 -39.00 33.00
N MET A 16 -32.20 -37.89 33.67
CA MET A 16 -32.32 -37.76 35.13
C MET A 16 -33.63 -37.05 35.50
N LEU A 17 -34.27 -37.62 36.51
CA LEU A 17 -35.66 -37.48 36.93
C LEU A 17 -35.87 -36.22 37.81
N VAL A 18 -36.95 -35.50 37.53
CA VAL A 18 -37.49 -34.39 38.33
C VAL A 18 -38.29 -34.96 39.51
N LEU A 19 -38.03 -34.47 40.73
CA LEU A 19 -38.83 -34.73 41.92
C LEU A 19 -39.46 -33.41 42.40
N ALA A 20 -40.79 -33.40 42.42
CA ALA A 20 -41.60 -32.34 42.97
C ALA A 20 -41.63 -32.41 44.50
N SER A 21 -41.65 -31.26 45.17
CA SER A 21 -42.08 -31.13 46.56
C SER A 21 -42.75 -29.77 46.77
N SER A 22 -43.96 -29.85 47.28
CA SER A 22 -44.98 -28.81 47.46
C SER A 22 -44.63 -27.81 48.56
N ILE A 23 -44.79 -26.50 48.34
CA ILE A 23 -44.98 -25.51 49.44
C ILE A 23 -46.02 -24.45 49.04
N ALA A 24 -46.91 -24.23 50.01
CA ALA A 24 -48.02 -23.31 50.18
C ALA A 24 -48.07 -22.00 49.36
N VAL A 25 -49.29 -21.72 48.89
CA VAL A 25 -49.78 -20.40 48.48
C VAL A 25 -49.88 -19.50 49.72
N ILE A 26 -49.05 -18.47 49.80
CA ILE A 26 -49.30 -17.29 50.62
C ILE A 26 -49.52 -16.13 49.66
N SER A 27 -50.76 -15.66 49.62
CA SER A 27 -51.12 -14.38 48.99
C SER A 27 -50.70 -13.25 49.91
N ALA A 28 -49.77 -12.40 49.47
CA ALA A 28 -49.53 -11.09 50.07
C ALA A 28 -49.05 -10.11 48.97
N CYS A 29 -49.88 -9.09 48.77
CA CYS A 29 -49.68 -7.76 48.19
C CYS A 29 -48.47 -7.49 47.27
N SER A 30 -48.79 -6.96 46.09
CA SER A 30 -47.87 -6.39 45.11
C SER A 30 -47.05 -5.23 45.69
N ASP A 31 -45.73 -5.36 45.67
CA ASP A 31 -44.83 -4.23 45.54
C ASP A 31 -44.07 -4.39 44.21
N ASN A 32 -44.52 -3.62 43.22
CA ASN A 32 -43.80 -3.41 41.96
C ASN A 32 -42.55 -2.59 42.24
N ASN A 33 -41.43 -3.26 42.52
CA ASN A 33 -40.09 -2.67 42.38
C ASN A 33 -39.16 -3.74 41.80
N GLY A 34 -39.23 -3.90 40.47
CA GLY A 34 -38.11 -4.50 39.75
C GLY A 34 -36.84 -3.68 40.00
N PRO A 35 -35.64 -4.28 39.95
CA PRO A 35 -34.41 -3.52 40.11
C PRO A 35 -34.40 -2.41 39.06
N ALA A 36 -34.33 -1.16 39.52
CA ALA A 36 -34.20 -0.01 38.64
C ALA A 36 -33.00 -0.25 37.73
N THR A 37 -33.24 -0.36 36.43
CA THR A 37 -32.19 -0.25 35.42
C THR A 37 -31.62 1.16 35.56
N VAL A 38 -30.46 1.27 36.23
CA VAL A 38 -29.72 2.51 36.32
C VAL A 38 -29.40 2.92 34.88
N GLN A 39 -30.07 3.96 34.40
CA GLN A 39 -29.77 4.53 33.10
C GLN A 39 -28.33 5.04 33.16
N PRO A 40 -27.45 4.66 32.21
CA PRO A 40 -26.07 5.08 32.23
C PRO A 40 -26.01 6.62 32.20
N THR A 41 -25.25 7.20 33.14
CA THR A 41 -25.20 8.66 33.32
C THR A 41 -24.27 9.28 32.29
N ALA A 42 -24.72 10.35 31.64
CA ALA A 42 -23.89 11.08 30.70
C ALA A 42 -22.70 11.75 31.42
N ILE A 43 -21.49 11.48 30.95
CA ILE A 43 -20.25 12.08 31.45
C ILE A 43 -20.02 13.48 30.86
N ILE A 44 -20.65 13.78 29.72
CA ILE A 44 -20.76 15.12 29.14
C ILE A 44 -22.23 15.34 28.79
N SER A 45 -22.79 16.46 29.23
CA SER A 45 -24.12 16.94 28.87
C SER A 45 -24.06 18.45 28.68
N ALA A 46 -24.32 18.95 27.48
CA ALA A 46 -24.18 20.38 27.17
C ALA A 46 -25.13 20.83 26.06
N ASN A 47 -25.57 22.09 26.13
CA ASN A 47 -26.20 22.77 25.01
C ASN A 47 -25.12 23.43 24.15
N ILE A 48 -25.24 23.30 22.84
CA ILE A 48 -24.28 23.80 21.86
C ILE A 48 -25.00 24.79 20.95
N PRO A 49 -24.74 26.09 21.08
CA PRO A 49 -25.24 27.05 20.12
C PRO A 49 -24.62 26.82 18.75
N ALA A 50 -25.43 26.75 17.69
CA ALA A 50 -24.94 26.51 16.32
C ALA A 50 -23.96 27.59 15.88
N SER A 51 -24.19 28.83 16.29
CA SER A 51 -23.37 29.99 15.92
C SER A 51 -21.95 29.94 16.47
N THR A 52 -21.73 29.34 17.65
CA THR A 52 -20.44 29.37 18.35
C THR A 52 -19.77 28.00 18.44
N GLY A 53 -20.53 26.91 18.37
CA GLY A 53 -19.99 25.57 18.64
C GLY A 53 -19.45 25.46 20.07
N GLY A 54 -18.40 24.67 20.26
CA GLY A 54 -17.70 24.57 21.55
C GLY A 54 -16.70 23.41 21.67
N THR A 55 -15.99 23.39 22.79
CA THR A 55 -15.12 22.28 23.22
C THR A 55 -15.72 21.65 24.47
N PHE A 56 -15.85 20.32 24.47
CA PHE A 56 -16.49 19.56 25.54
C PHE A 56 -15.60 18.40 25.95
N THR A 57 -15.43 18.18 27.24
CA THR A 57 -14.59 17.10 27.74
C THR A 57 -15.13 16.55 29.05
N ASP A 58 -14.84 15.28 29.32
CA ASP A 58 -15.19 14.60 30.57
C ASP A 58 -14.32 15.08 31.75
N ASN A 59 -13.10 15.54 31.47
CA ASN A 59 -12.18 16.05 32.47
C ASN A 59 -11.26 17.12 31.88
N ALA A 60 -11.15 18.28 32.54
CA ALA A 60 -10.34 19.40 32.05
C ALA A 60 -8.83 19.14 32.10
N ASP A 61 -8.36 18.33 33.05
CA ASP A 61 -6.94 18.13 33.33
C ASP A 61 -6.39 16.85 32.67
N ASN A 62 -7.19 15.79 32.61
CA ASN A 62 -6.82 14.52 32.01
C ASN A 62 -8.01 13.93 31.22
N PRO A 63 -8.30 14.49 30.04
CA PRO A 63 -9.46 14.10 29.24
C PRO A 63 -9.33 12.66 28.75
N LYS A 64 -10.36 11.84 28.94
CA LYS A 64 -10.49 10.57 28.21
C LYS A 64 -11.24 10.74 26.90
N VAL A 65 -12.13 11.71 26.85
CA VAL A 65 -12.85 12.11 25.65
C VAL A 65 -12.89 13.64 25.57
N ARG A 66 -12.56 14.16 24.39
CA ARG A 66 -12.76 15.57 24.06
C ARG A 66 -13.42 15.68 22.69
N LEU A 67 -14.45 16.51 22.62
CA LEU A 67 -15.20 16.81 21.40
C LEU A 67 -15.09 18.30 21.09
N PHE A 68 -14.77 18.62 19.84
CA PHE A 68 -14.76 19.99 19.33
C PHE A 68 -15.77 20.11 18.20
N VAL A 69 -16.80 20.92 18.42
CA VAL A 69 -17.82 21.27 17.43
C VAL A 69 -17.49 22.67 16.91
N PRO A 70 -17.13 22.82 15.61
CA PRO A 70 -16.80 24.14 15.07
C PRO A 70 -17.99 25.10 15.09
N ALA A 71 -17.72 26.40 15.18
CA ALA A 71 -18.71 27.45 15.00
C ALA A 71 -19.38 27.35 13.62
N GLY A 72 -20.71 27.43 13.57
CA GLY A 72 -21.49 27.31 12.34
C GLY A 72 -21.60 25.88 11.79
N ALA A 73 -21.05 24.87 12.47
CA ALA A 73 -21.07 23.50 11.97
C ALA A 73 -22.46 22.85 12.04
N LEU A 74 -23.29 23.25 13.01
CA LEU A 74 -24.63 22.71 13.23
C LEU A 74 -25.68 23.51 12.45
N SER A 75 -26.71 22.83 11.95
CA SER A 75 -27.87 23.49 11.31
C SER A 75 -28.70 24.34 12.28
N GLU A 76 -28.71 23.98 13.55
CA GLU A 76 -29.44 24.62 14.64
C GLU A 76 -28.80 24.26 15.99
N ASP A 77 -29.24 24.93 17.06
CA ASP A 77 -28.73 24.67 18.40
C ASP A 77 -28.98 23.20 18.79
N ALA A 78 -28.01 22.57 19.44
CA ALA A 78 -28.04 21.14 19.75
C ALA A 78 -27.83 20.84 21.23
N THR A 79 -28.28 19.67 21.68
CA THR A 79 -27.87 19.06 22.95
C THR A 79 -26.89 17.95 22.65
N LEU A 80 -25.72 18.00 23.31
CA LEU A 80 -24.72 16.94 23.32
C LEU A 80 -24.90 16.07 24.56
N LYS A 81 -24.91 14.76 24.35
CA LYS A 81 -24.79 13.75 25.41
C LYS A 81 -23.69 12.76 25.04
N VAL A 82 -22.77 12.52 25.98
CA VAL A 82 -21.74 11.48 25.86
C VAL A 82 -21.90 10.53 27.03
N VAL A 83 -22.10 9.25 26.73
CA VAL A 83 -22.27 8.18 27.72
C VAL A 83 -21.16 7.17 27.52
N VAL A 84 -20.54 6.73 28.62
CA VAL A 84 -19.56 5.64 28.56
C VAL A 84 -20.29 4.32 28.32
N ASN A 85 -19.81 3.57 27.34
CA ASN A 85 -20.24 2.23 27.06
C ASN A 85 -19.14 1.26 27.55
N ASP A 86 -19.33 0.69 28.74
CA ASP A 86 -18.37 -0.24 29.37
C ASP A 86 -18.36 -1.63 28.73
N ARG A 87 -19.26 -1.90 27.79
CA ARG A 87 -19.37 -3.16 27.05
C ARG A 87 -19.57 -2.87 25.57
N PRO A 88 -18.64 -2.16 24.92
CA PRO A 88 -18.77 -1.86 23.51
C PRO A 88 -18.72 -3.16 22.70
N PRO A 89 -19.34 -3.20 21.51
CA PRO A 89 -19.24 -4.35 20.62
C PRO A 89 -17.77 -4.78 20.38
N GLU A 90 -17.55 -6.09 20.25
CA GLU A 90 -16.23 -6.64 19.94
C GLU A 90 -15.69 -6.08 18.61
N VAL A 91 -14.37 -5.95 18.53
CA VAL A 91 -13.67 -5.48 17.32
C VAL A 91 -13.55 -6.59 16.27
N GLY A 92 -13.33 -6.22 15.01
CA GLY A 92 -13.27 -7.17 13.89
C GLY A 92 -11.97 -7.97 13.78
N GLU A 93 -11.91 -8.86 12.78
CA GLU A 93 -10.84 -9.85 12.54
C GLU A 93 -9.42 -9.26 12.36
N ASN A 94 -9.29 -7.99 11.95
CA ASN A 94 -8.01 -7.27 11.77
C ASN A 94 -7.79 -6.14 12.77
N GLN A 95 -8.53 -6.14 13.89
CA GLN A 95 -8.53 -5.08 14.87
C GLN A 95 -8.29 -5.63 16.28
N THR A 96 -7.63 -4.84 17.12
CA THR A 96 -7.65 -5.01 18.58
C THR A 96 -8.29 -3.79 19.24
N ALA A 97 -8.83 -3.97 20.44
CA ALA A 97 -9.32 -2.84 21.24
C ALA A 97 -8.14 -1.89 21.55
N GLY A 98 -8.25 -0.62 21.15
CA GLY A 98 -7.32 0.43 21.57
C GLY A 98 -7.81 1.19 22.81
N SER A 99 -9.10 1.06 23.13
CA SER A 99 -9.71 1.49 24.38
C SER A 99 -10.60 0.39 24.96
N ASP A 100 -10.64 0.24 26.28
CA ASP A 100 -11.45 -0.73 27.03
C ASP A 100 -12.94 -0.38 26.94
N VAL A 101 -13.26 0.91 26.85
CA VAL A 101 -14.62 1.43 26.75
C VAL A 101 -14.91 2.01 25.36
N GLY A 102 -16.20 2.08 25.03
CA GLY A 102 -16.72 2.92 23.95
C GLY A 102 -17.43 4.16 24.52
N TYR A 103 -17.83 5.05 23.62
CA TYR A 103 -18.58 6.27 23.93
C TYR A 103 -19.79 6.36 23.02
N ASP A 104 -20.98 6.33 23.60
CA ASP A 104 -22.22 6.64 22.88
C ASP A 104 -22.36 8.16 22.84
N ILE A 105 -22.22 8.74 21.65
CA ILE A 105 -22.27 10.19 21.42
C ILE A 105 -23.54 10.50 20.66
N THR A 106 -24.33 11.41 21.24
CA THR A 106 -25.59 11.89 20.68
C THR A 106 -25.58 13.42 20.61
N LEU A 107 -25.83 13.95 19.42
CA LEU A 107 -26.14 15.34 19.11
C LEU A 107 -27.57 15.39 18.57
N GLU A 108 -28.47 16.01 19.32
CA GLU A 108 -29.89 16.16 18.96
C GLU A 108 -30.25 17.64 18.89
N PRO A 109 -31.23 18.07 18.07
CA PRO A 109 -31.75 19.42 18.12
C PRO A 109 -32.20 19.81 19.53
N ALA A 110 -31.85 21.01 19.98
CA ALA A 110 -32.22 21.48 21.31
C ALA A 110 -33.75 21.65 21.48
N ASP A 111 -34.48 21.82 20.37
CA ASP A 111 -35.94 21.93 20.32
C ASP A 111 -36.67 20.60 20.10
N GLY A 112 -35.93 19.50 19.85
CA GLY A 112 -36.47 18.19 19.55
C GLY A 112 -36.96 17.96 18.12
N SER A 113 -36.60 18.81 17.15
CA SER A 113 -37.04 18.77 15.75
C SER A 113 -36.65 17.49 14.97
N GLY A 114 -35.70 16.69 15.49
CA GLY A 114 -35.31 15.37 14.99
C GLY A 114 -34.36 15.32 13.78
N ASP A 115 -34.10 16.41 13.06
CA ASP A 115 -33.19 16.44 11.87
C ASP A 115 -32.02 17.43 12.07
N LEU A 116 -31.07 17.08 12.95
CA LEU A 116 -29.83 17.87 13.12
C LEU A 116 -28.80 17.52 12.05
N LYS A 117 -28.23 18.54 11.40
CA LYS A 117 -27.15 18.36 10.41
C LYS A 117 -25.85 18.94 10.92
N LEU A 118 -24.80 18.13 10.88
CA LEU A 118 -23.43 18.54 11.12
C LEU A 118 -22.71 18.76 9.77
N THR A 119 -22.73 20.01 9.30
CA THR A 119 -22.26 20.42 7.97
C THR A 119 -20.74 20.48 7.87
N THR A 120 -20.07 20.73 8.98
CA THR A 120 -18.61 20.61 9.15
C THR A 120 -18.35 19.53 10.20
N PRO A 121 -17.44 18.57 9.95
CA PRO A 121 -17.17 17.50 10.92
C PRO A 121 -16.77 18.07 12.29
N MET A 122 -17.23 17.43 13.36
CA MET A 122 -16.65 17.62 14.68
C MET A 122 -15.34 16.84 14.77
N ARG A 123 -14.40 17.37 15.55
CA ARG A 123 -13.18 16.66 15.94
C ARG A 123 -13.44 15.92 17.24
N MET A 124 -13.04 14.65 17.26
CA MET A 124 -13.15 13.78 18.41
C MET A 124 -11.75 13.35 18.82
N GLU A 125 -11.47 13.38 20.12
CA GLU A 125 -10.22 12.92 20.70
C GLU A 125 -10.55 11.88 21.76
N PHE A 126 -9.97 10.70 21.64
CA PHE A 126 -10.15 9.61 22.60
C PHE A 126 -8.79 9.16 23.11
N LYS A 127 -8.67 9.08 24.44
CA LYS A 127 -7.50 8.49 25.08
C LYS A 127 -7.41 7.02 24.71
N THR A 128 -6.23 6.60 24.31
CA THR A 128 -5.89 5.21 24.03
C THR A 128 -5.30 4.58 25.29
N ASP A 129 -5.73 3.37 25.62
CA ASP A 129 -5.26 2.68 26.84
C ASP A 129 -3.85 2.10 26.67
N GLN A 130 -3.47 1.73 25.44
CA GLN A 130 -2.14 1.23 25.09
C GLN A 130 -1.68 1.86 23.77
N ALA A 131 -0.40 2.18 23.62
CA ALA A 131 0.09 2.68 22.33
C ALA A 131 -0.03 1.59 21.23
N PRO A 132 -0.39 1.94 19.98
CA PRO A 132 -0.35 0.99 18.88
C PRO A 132 1.09 0.53 18.63
N VAL A 133 1.29 -0.76 18.39
CA VAL A 133 2.60 -1.32 18.03
C VAL A 133 2.58 -1.67 16.55
N HIS A 134 3.43 -1.02 15.76
CA HIS A 134 3.54 -1.28 14.32
C HIS A 134 3.68 -2.81 14.05
N PRO A 135 2.89 -3.41 13.14
CA PRO A 135 2.12 -2.80 12.06
C PRO A 135 0.71 -2.33 12.42
N GLN A 136 0.41 -2.12 13.70
CA GLN A 136 -0.83 -1.48 14.11
C GLN A 136 -0.80 0.03 13.91
N ILE A 137 -1.97 0.58 13.56
CA ILE A 137 -2.28 2.01 13.62
C ILE A 137 -3.49 2.22 14.54
N ALA A 138 -3.51 3.34 15.26
CA ALA A 138 -4.67 3.70 16.06
C ALA A 138 -5.69 4.50 15.23
N GLU A 139 -6.96 4.12 15.32
CA GLU A 139 -8.06 4.75 14.62
C GLU A 139 -9.28 4.87 15.54
N VAL A 140 -10.18 5.79 15.21
CA VAL A 140 -11.52 5.81 15.79
C VAL A 140 -12.46 5.01 14.89
N GLY A 141 -13.11 4.01 15.47
CA GLY A 141 -14.20 3.29 14.84
C GLY A 141 -15.56 3.85 15.28
N ALA A 142 -16.51 3.93 14.36
CA ALA A 142 -17.93 4.13 14.65
C ALA A 142 -18.70 2.83 14.43
N TYR A 143 -19.53 2.41 15.38
CA TYR A 143 -20.35 1.22 15.23
C TYR A 143 -21.61 1.53 14.44
N VAL A 144 -21.77 0.88 13.29
CA VAL A 144 -22.86 1.09 12.32
C VAL A 144 -23.30 -0.27 11.80
N ASP A 145 -24.61 -0.55 11.82
CA ASP A 145 -25.20 -1.76 11.24
C ASP A 145 -24.51 -3.07 11.64
N GLY A 146 -24.09 -3.16 12.91
CA GLY A 146 -23.44 -4.37 13.44
C GLY A 146 -21.93 -4.46 13.20
N GLN A 147 -21.30 -3.42 12.66
CA GLN A 147 -19.87 -3.42 12.31
C GLN A 147 -19.15 -2.13 12.73
N TRP A 148 -17.87 -2.25 13.05
CA TRP A 148 -16.99 -1.10 13.24
C TRP A 148 -16.56 -0.53 11.90
N VAL A 149 -17.06 0.67 11.58
CA VAL A 149 -16.67 1.43 10.40
C VAL A 149 -15.58 2.41 10.78
N ARG A 150 -14.47 2.37 10.03
CA ARG A 150 -13.35 3.32 10.14
C ARG A 150 -13.86 4.76 9.95
N MET A 151 -13.44 5.68 10.81
CA MET A 151 -13.71 7.11 10.61
C MET A 151 -12.75 7.73 9.59
N PRO A 152 -13.20 8.71 8.77
CA PRO A 152 -12.28 9.47 7.95
C PRO A 152 -11.36 10.28 8.84
N ALA A 153 -10.13 10.53 8.38
CA ALA A 153 -9.13 11.33 9.09
C ALA A 153 -8.79 10.78 10.47
N ASN A 154 -7.76 9.94 10.59
CA ASN A 154 -7.24 9.53 11.90
C ASN A 154 -5.84 10.07 12.11
N PHE A 155 -5.51 10.47 13.33
CA PHE A 155 -4.16 10.85 13.74
C PHE A 155 -3.91 10.38 15.16
N TYR A 156 -2.78 9.73 15.40
CA TYR A 156 -2.40 9.28 16.74
C TYR A 156 -1.35 10.24 17.30
N ARG A 157 -1.70 10.92 18.39
CA ARG A 157 -0.81 11.75 19.19
C ARG A 157 -0.13 10.88 20.23
N ALA A 158 1.15 10.59 20.02
CA ALA A 158 1.94 9.76 20.92
C ALA A 158 2.27 10.47 22.24
N SER A 159 2.45 11.81 22.24
CA SER A 159 2.83 12.57 23.44
C SER A 159 1.85 12.42 24.60
N ASP A 160 0.56 12.24 24.31
CA ASP A 160 -0.47 12.04 25.31
C ASP A 160 -1.33 10.78 25.06
N SER A 161 -0.93 9.90 24.15
CA SER A 161 -1.65 8.66 23.82
C SER A 161 -3.13 8.91 23.45
N THR A 162 -3.37 9.83 22.52
CA THR A 162 -4.72 10.20 22.09
C THR A 162 -4.90 9.93 20.61
N THR A 163 -6.04 9.33 20.24
CA THR A 163 -6.42 9.14 18.84
C THR A 163 -7.47 10.18 18.46
N LEU A 164 -7.17 10.95 17.42
CA LEU A 164 -8.02 11.98 16.86
C LEU A 164 -8.78 11.42 15.67
N ALA A 165 -10.03 11.84 15.50
CA ALA A 165 -10.78 11.62 14.28
C ALA A 165 -11.77 12.74 13.95
N LEU A 166 -12.21 12.79 12.70
CA LEU A 166 -13.30 13.66 12.25
C LEU A 166 -14.59 12.86 12.03
N SER A 167 -15.73 13.43 12.45
CA SER A 167 -17.03 12.79 12.26
C SER A 167 -18.14 13.81 11.97
N ARG A 168 -19.02 13.45 11.04
CA ARG A 168 -20.31 14.15 10.81
C ARG A 168 -21.49 13.42 11.43
N ARG A 169 -21.22 12.30 12.12
CA ARG A 169 -22.25 11.45 12.71
C ARG A 169 -22.77 12.12 13.98
N THR A 170 -24.08 12.29 14.03
CA THR A 170 -24.77 12.88 15.17
C THR A 170 -25.21 11.85 16.21
N HIS A 171 -25.25 10.55 15.88
CA HIS A 171 -25.61 9.49 16.83
C HIS A 171 -24.91 8.17 16.50
N ASN A 172 -23.90 7.79 17.27
CA ASN A 172 -23.19 6.50 17.14
C ASN A 172 -22.43 6.13 18.43
N THR A 173 -22.10 4.85 18.56
CA THR A 173 -21.05 4.37 19.49
C THR A 173 -19.69 4.52 18.81
N PHE A 174 -18.72 5.12 19.51
CA PHE A 174 -17.35 5.29 19.04
C PHE A 174 -16.36 4.60 19.99
N ARG A 175 -15.21 4.15 19.48
CA ARG A 175 -14.09 3.68 20.31
C ARG A 175 -12.76 3.81 19.57
N VAL A 176 -11.65 3.73 20.32
CA VAL A 176 -10.34 3.53 19.69
C VAL A 176 -10.18 2.05 19.33
N VAL A 177 -9.81 1.80 18.08
CA VAL A 177 -9.41 0.49 17.55
C VAL A 177 -7.98 0.57 17.05
N HIS A 178 -7.19 -0.46 17.31
CA HIS A 178 -5.91 -0.64 16.65
C HIS A 178 -6.11 -1.56 15.46
N ARG A 179 -5.93 -1.04 14.25
CA ARG A 179 -5.99 -1.85 13.03
C ARG A 179 -4.61 -2.36 12.67
N THR A 180 -4.49 -3.64 12.40
CA THR A 180 -3.24 -4.27 11.96
C THR A 180 -3.15 -4.21 10.43
N LEU A 181 -2.12 -3.56 9.89
CA LEU A 181 -1.89 -3.45 8.44
C LEU A 181 -1.42 -4.76 7.78
N GLN A 182 -1.12 -5.79 8.58
CA GLN A 182 -0.64 -7.10 8.15
C GLN A 182 -1.58 -8.21 8.63
N THR A 183 -2.51 -8.67 7.79
CA THR A 183 -3.46 -9.75 8.12
C THR A 183 -3.05 -11.11 7.55
N GLU A 184 -2.14 -11.14 6.58
CA GLU A 184 -1.58 -12.35 5.98
C GLU A 184 -0.12 -12.47 6.43
N LYS A 185 0.17 -13.33 7.42
CA LYS A 185 1.53 -13.53 7.93
C LYS A 185 1.78 -15.00 8.24
N ASP A 186 3.00 -15.47 7.96
CA ASP A 186 3.51 -16.79 8.36
C ASP A 186 2.66 -17.97 7.85
N THR A 187 1.92 -17.79 6.74
CA THR A 187 1.18 -18.86 6.07
C THR A 187 2.05 -19.54 5.01
N ALA A 188 1.71 -20.79 4.64
CA ALA A 188 2.40 -21.51 3.58
C ALA A 188 2.28 -20.79 2.22
N ALA A 189 1.15 -20.11 1.96
CA ALA A 189 0.96 -19.31 0.75
C ALA A 189 1.87 -18.08 0.72
N VAL A 190 2.03 -17.37 1.84
CA VAL A 190 2.99 -16.25 1.96
C VAL A 190 4.43 -16.73 1.71
N ALA A 191 4.82 -17.89 2.23
CA ALA A 191 6.16 -18.44 2.02
C ALA A 191 6.41 -18.79 0.54
N ARG A 192 5.46 -19.45 -0.14
CA ARG A 192 5.56 -19.75 -1.58
C ARG A 192 5.53 -18.47 -2.42
N GLY A 193 4.66 -17.52 -2.09
CA GLY A 193 4.60 -16.22 -2.76
C GLY A 193 5.88 -15.42 -2.64
N LYS A 194 6.54 -15.46 -1.47
CA LYS A 194 7.86 -14.86 -1.28
C LYS A 194 8.91 -15.53 -2.18
N ASP A 195 8.91 -16.86 -2.25
CA ASP A 195 9.83 -17.58 -3.14
C ASP A 195 9.61 -17.17 -4.60
N LEU A 196 8.36 -17.15 -5.06
CA LEU A 196 7.98 -16.68 -6.39
C LEU A 196 8.49 -15.25 -6.65
N TYR A 197 8.27 -14.33 -5.71
CA TYR A 197 8.67 -12.93 -5.84
C TYR A 197 10.19 -12.75 -6.00
N PHE A 198 11.00 -13.54 -5.29
CA PHE A 198 12.47 -13.46 -5.32
C PHE A 198 13.13 -14.34 -6.38
N ASN A 199 12.45 -15.38 -6.85
CA ASN A 199 13.10 -16.43 -7.63
C ASN A 199 12.43 -16.72 -8.98
N SER A 200 11.15 -16.40 -9.17
CA SER A 200 10.47 -16.65 -10.44
C SER A 200 10.73 -15.55 -11.45
N THR A 201 11.13 -15.94 -12.66
CA THR A 201 11.23 -15.08 -13.85
C THR A 201 9.96 -15.09 -14.69
N TYR A 202 9.00 -15.97 -14.36
CA TYR A 202 7.74 -16.12 -15.09
C TYR A 202 7.89 -16.36 -16.60
N GLY A 203 9.06 -16.86 -17.05
CA GLY A 203 9.33 -17.13 -18.46
C GLY A 203 9.80 -15.92 -19.27
N ASN A 204 10.08 -14.78 -18.63
CA ASN A 204 10.52 -13.56 -19.32
C ASN A 204 11.95 -13.64 -19.89
N GLU A 205 12.62 -14.80 -19.79
CA GLU A 205 13.87 -15.09 -20.48
C GLU A 205 13.73 -14.96 -22.01
N LYS A 206 12.56 -15.29 -22.58
CA LYS A 206 12.34 -15.09 -24.03
C LYS A 206 12.45 -13.62 -24.42
N PHE A 207 12.01 -12.72 -23.55
CA PHE A 207 12.06 -11.29 -23.81
C PHE A 207 13.42 -10.70 -23.46
N PHE A 208 13.81 -10.76 -22.19
CA PHE A 208 15.04 -10.12 -21.76
C PHE A 208 16.26 -10.90 -22.25
N GLY A 209 16.19 -12.22 -22.18
CA GLY A 209 17.26 -13.09 -22.63
C GLY A 209 17.39 -13.09 -24.15
N ASP A 210 16.39 -13.62 -24.85
CA ASP A 210 16.50 -13.88 -26.29
C ASP A 210 16.33 -12.61 -27.13
N LEU A 211 15.30 -11.79 -26.87
CA LEU A 211 15.04 -10.58 -27.65
C LEU A 211 16.01 -9.45 -27.31
N TYR A 212 16.17 -9.09 -26.03
CA TYR A 212 17.09 -8.01 -25.65
C TYR A 212 18.55 -8.44 -25.68
N GLY A 213 18.87 -9.72 -25.50
CA GLY A 213 20.26 -10.20 -25.43
C GLY A 213 20.89 -10.02 -24.04
N LEU A 214 20.10 -10.13 -22.96
CA LEU A 214 20.57 -9.92 -21.58
C LEU A 214 21.79 -10.78 -21.21
N PRO A 215 21.91 -12.08 -21.56
CA PRO A 215 23.13 -12.87 -21.33
C PRO A 215 24.40 -12.23 -21.86
N VAL A 216 24.34 -11.56 -23.02
CA VAL A 216 25.50 -10.90 -23.63
C VAL A 216 25.92 -9.69 -22.81
N LEU A 217 24.96 -8.89 -22.35
CA LEU A 217 25.22 -7.75 -21.46
C LEU A 217 25.83 -8.22 -20.13
N LEU A 218 25.19 -9.18 -19.48
CA LEU A 218 25.59 -9.67 -18.16
C LEU A 218 27.01 -10.28 -18.17
N ALA A 219 27.40 -10.96 -19.26
CA ALA A 219 28.73 -11.55 -19.39
C ALA A 219 29.86 -10.52 -19.51
N ALA A 220 29.56 -9.29 -19.92
CA ALA A 220 30.55 -8.25 -20.17
C ALA A 220 30.58 -7.14 -19.09
N LEU A 221 29.60 -7.11 -18.17
CA LEU A 221 29.40 -5.98 -17.27
C LEU A 221 30.21 -6.15 -15.96
N PRO A 222 31.18 -5.28 -15.64
CA PRO A 222 31.86 -5.30 -14.34
C PRO A 222 30.96 -4.75 -13.22
N PRO A 223 31.22 -5.11 -11.94
CA PRO A 223 30.44 -4.63 -10.80
C PRO A 223 30.36 -3.10 -10.71
N SER A 224 31.43 -2.37 -11.00
CA SER A 224 31.48 -0.91 -10.93
C SER A 224 30.49 -0.26 -11.91
N ALA A 225 30.37 -0.78 -13.13
CA ALA A 225 29.38 -0.33 -14.11
C ALA A 225 27.95 -0.73 -13.73
N ALA A 226 27.75 -1.93 -13.18
CA ALA A 226 26.44 -2.37 -12.70
C ALA A 226 25.91 -1.48 -11.57
N VAL A 227 26.77 -1.10 -10.61
CA VAL A 227 26.43 -0.17 -9.53
C VAL A 227 26.04 1.21 -10.05
N GLN A 228 26.72 1.73 -11.08
CA GLN A 228 26.35 3.00 -11.72
C GLN A 228 24.95 2.94 -12.37
N ALA A 229 24.54 1.77 -12.85
CA ALA A 229 23.19 1.52 -13.35
C ALA A 229 22.15 1.25 -12.25
N GLY A 230 22.54 1.32 -10.98
CA GLY A 230 21.66 1.12 -9.83
C GLY A 230 21.34 -0.34 -9.49
N VAL A 231 22.14 -1.27 -10.00
CA VAL A 231 22.06 -2.69 -9.62
C VAL A 231 22.44 -2.84 -8.15
N GLN A 232 21.72 -3.74 -7.46
CA GLN A 232 21.89 -3.99 -6.04
C GLN A 232 22.30 -5.45 -5.79
N ILE A 233 22.99 -5.69 -4.68
CA ILE A 233 23.51 -7.00 -4.30
C ILE A 233 22.95 -7.41 -2.92
N ASP A 234 22.40 -8.62 -2.84
CA ASP A 234 22.02 -9.27 -1.58
C ASP A 234 23.27 -9.76 -0.86
N ILE A 235 23.62 -9.08 0.24
CA ILE A 235 24.84 -9.36 1.01
C ILE A 235 24.88 -10.78 1.57
N ASN A 236 23.72 -11.43 1.79
CA ASN A 236 23.66 -12.78 2.37
C ASN A 236 24.13 -13.86 1.40
N LYS A 237 24.19 -13.54 0.11
CA LYS A 237 24.52 -14.48 -0.96
C LYS A 237 25.90 -14.22 -1.57
N VAL A 238 26.58 -13.16 -1.15
CA VAL A 238 27.90 -12.82 -1.68
C VAL A 238 28.91 -13.93 -1.33
N PRO A 239 29.60 -14.53 -2.33
CA PRO A 239 30.62 -15.53 -2.08
C PRO A 239 31.72 -15.05 -1.13
N LYS A 240 32.13 -15.91 -0.19
CA LYS A 240 33.20 -15.60 0.77
C LYS A 240 34.47 -15.00 0.14
N PRO A 241 34.99 -15.50 -1.00
CA PRO A 241 36.17 -14.88 -1.62
C PRO A 241 35.98 -13.40 -1.97
N ILE A 242 34.79 -12.99 -2.41
CA ILE A 242 34.47 -11.59 -2.70
C ILE A 242 34.39 -10.79 -1.39
N VAL A 243 33.76 -11.35 -0.35
CA VAL A 243 33.72 -10.73 0.98
C VAL A 243 35.14 -10.47 1.51
N ASP A 244 36.02 -11.46 1.42
CA ASP A 244 37.40 -11.36 1.90
C ASP A 244 38.18 -10.26 1.14
N VAL A 245 37.99 -10.14 -0.18
CA VAL A 245 38.58 -9.05 -0.98
C VAL A 245 38.05 -7.69 -0.54
N MET A 246 36.73 -7.55 -0.41
CA MET A 246 36.10 -6.27 -0.06
C MET A 246 36.43 -5.78 1.35
N LEU A 247 36.71 -6.71 2.29
CA LEU A 247 37.14 -6.40 3.66
C LEU A 247 38.67 -6.25 3.81
N SER A 248 39.44 -6.56 2.78
CA SER A 248 40.90 -6.43 2.84
C SER A 248 41.38 -4.98 2.70
N ASP A 249 42.61 -4.74 3.19
CA ASP A 249 43.37 -3.50 2.95
C ASP A 249 44.15 -3.53 1.62
N ASP A 250 43.97 -4.57 0.80
CA ASP A 250 44.50 -4.61 -0.56
C ASP A 250 43.56 -3.89 -1.53
N PHE A 251 43.69 -2.56 -1.55
CA PHE A 251 42.86 -1.68 -2.39
C PHE A 251 43.07 -1.91 -3.90
N ALA A 252 44.24 -2.42 -4.31
CA ALA A 252 44.50 -2.73 -5.71
C ALA A 252 43.67 -3.95 -6.15
N THR A 253 43.70 -5.02 -5.35
CA THR A 253 42.88 -6.21 -5.58
C THR A 253 41.38 -5.89 -5.49
N LYS A 254 40.98 -5.01 -4.57
CA LYS A 254 39.59 -4.55 -4.44
C LYS A 254 39.11 -3.84 -5.71
N ARG A 255 39.90 -2.92 -6.24
CA ARG A 255 39.59 -2.21 -7.49
C ARG A 255 39.54 -3.16 -8.68
N ALA A 256 40.53 -4.02 -8.80
CA ALA A 256 40.57 -5.02 -9.86
C ALA A 256 39.31 -5.91 -9.85
N ALA A 257 38.86 -6.35 -8.66
CA ALA A 257 37.63 -7.15 -8.54
C ALA A 257 36.37 -6.37 -8.92
N LEU A 258 36.29 -5.07 -8.60
CA LEU A 258 35.16 -4.21 -8.97
C LEU A 258 35.10 -3.91 -10.48
N ASP A 259 36.23 -4.00 -11.19
CA ASP A 259 36.34 -3.74 -12.62
C ASP A 259 36.39 -5.02 -13.46
N ASP A 260 36.32 -6.20 -12.84
CA ASP A 260 36.36 -7.51 -13.49
C ASP A 260 34.95 -8.11 -13.68
N PRO A 261 34.50 -8.33 -14.93
CA PRO A 261 33.24 -9.04 -15.21
C PRO A 261 33.15 -10.44 -14.58
N ALA A 262 34.27 -11.12 -14.33
CA ALA A 262 34.26 -12.42 -13.64
C ALA A 262 33.67 -12.32 -12.22
N THR A 263 33.83 -11.17 -11.55
CA THR A 263 33.17 -10.92 -10.26
C THR A 263 31.66 -10.86 -10.41
N THR A 264 31.14 -10.24 -11.47
CA THR A 264 29.70 -10.24 -11.79
C THR A 264 29.19 -11.64 -12.03
N LEU A 265 29.92 -12.46 -12.81
CA LEU A 265 29.54 -13.86 -13.05
C LEU A 265 29.49 -14.67 -11.76
N ALA A 266 30.47 -14.49 -10.85
CA ALA A 266 30.48 -15.13 -9.55
C ALA A 266 29.29 -14.71 -8.68
N LEU A 267 28.89 -13.43 -8.72
CA LEU A 267 27.71 -12.92 -8.01
C LEU A 267 26.41 -13.48 -8.61
N LEU A 268 26.30 -13.58 -9.93
CA LEU A 268 25.16 -14.16 -10.63
C LEU A 268 24.99 -15.65 -10.31
N LYS A 269 26.08 -16.43 -10.34
CA LYS A 269 26.08 -17.85 -9.96
C LYS A 269 25.64 -18.09 -8.51
N ALA A 270 25.89 -17.11 -7.64
CA ALA A 270 25.47 -17.15 -6.24
C ALA A 270 24.06 -16.57 -6.02
N ASP A 271 23.34 -16.18 -7.08
CA ASP A 271 22.04 -15.50 -7.00
C ASP A 271 22.08 -14.22 -6.15
N ALA A 272 23.25 -13.56 -6.07
CA ALA A 272 23.48 -12.39 -5.23
C ALA A 272 23.03 -11.07 -5.90
N VAL A 273 22.94 -11.04 -7.23
CA VAL A 273 22.43 -9.86 -7.96
C VAL A 273 20.90 -9.79 -7.80
N VAL A 274 20.42 -8.75 -7.11
CA VAL A 274 18.98 -8.61 -6.82
C VAL A 274 18.21 -8.47 -8.14
N GLY A 275 17.21 -9.32 -8.31
CA GLY A 275 16.29 -9.24 -9.45
C GLY A 275 16.74 -9.94 -10.73
N VAL A 276 17.94 -10.50 -10.78
CA VAL A 276 18.47 -11.19 -11.98
C VAL A 276 18.62 -12.68 -11.70
N LYS A 277 18.11 -13.52 -12.61
CA LYS A 277 18.32 -14.97 -12.61
C LYS A 277 19.04 -15.38 -13.87
N ALA A 278 20.23 -15.96 -13.73
CA ALA A 278 21.06 -16.43 -14.83
C ALA A 278 21.29 -17.95 -14.70
N LYS A 279 21.27 -18.66 -15.83
CA LYS A 279 21.59 -20.09 -15.89
C LYS A 279 22.93 -20.30 -16.57
N PHE A 280 23.65 -21.33 -16.12
CA PHE A 280 25.01 -21.68 -16.55
C PHE A 280 25.05 -23.17 -16.89
N GLU A 281 24.33 -23.55 -17.95
CA GLU A 281 24.06 -24.95 -18.28
C GLU A 281 24.91 -25.47 -19.46
N ASP A 282 25.86 -24.67 -19.97
CA ASP A 282 26.74 -25.09 -21.06
C ASP A 282 27.83 -26.05 -20.53
N PRO A 283 27.86 -27.32 -20.96
CA PRO A 283 28.85 -28.28 -20.47
C PRO A 283 30.29 -27.98 -20.91
N GLY A 284 30.47 -27.20 -21.98
CA GLY A 284 31.78 -26.83 -22.53
C GLY A 284 32.34 -25.53 -21.95
N ASP A 285 31.48 -24.71 -21.34
CA ASP A 285 31.86 -23.43 -20.73
C ASP A 285 30.99 -23.17 -19.48
N PRO A 286 31.49 -23.49 -18.27
CA PRO A 286 30.73 -23.31 -17.04
C PRO A 286 30.50 -21.84 -16.66
N ASP A 287 31.17 -20.90 -17.32
CA ASP A 287 31.00 -19.45 -17.09
C ASP A 287 30.05 -18.81 -18.10
N LYS A 288 29.63 -19.55 -19.14
CA LYS A 288 28.68 -19.06 -20.13
C LYS A 288 27.26 -19.00 -19.58
N ILE A 289 26.68 -17.80 -19.63
CA ILE A 289 25.26 -17.59 -19.35
C ILE A 289 24.46 -18.15 -20.52
N THR A 290 23.70 -19.23 -20.29
CA THR A 290 22.86 -19.86 -21.32
C THR A 290 21.53 -19.14 -21.49
N THR A 291 20.98 -18.61 -20.41
CA THR A 291 19.77 -17.78 -20.42
C THR A 291 19.73 -16.90 -19.17
N ALA A 292 19.01 -15.79 -19.25
CA ALA A 292 18.82 -14.89 -18.13
C ALA A 292 17.44 -14.21 -18.18
N GLY A 293 16.82 -14.07 -17.01
CA GLY A 293 15.53 -13.42 -16.82
C GLY A 293 15.53 -12.54 -15.57
N LEU A 294 14.46 -11.78 -15.41
CA LEU A 294 14.28 -10.82 -14.31
C LEU A 294 13.12 -11.23 -13.40
N ASN A 295 13.16 -10.84 -12.13
CA ASN A 295 12.06 -11.05 -11.20
C ASN A 295 11.63 -9.74 -10.50
N CYS A 296 10.56 -9.78 -9.73
CA CYS A 296 9.95 -8.60 -9.10
C CYS A 296 10.93 -7.77 -8.25
N THR A 297 11.97 -8.40 -7.69
CA THR A 297 12.91 -7.73 -6.79
C THR A 297 13.80 -6.71 -7.49
N ILE A 298 13.98 -6.76 -8.82
CA ILE A 298 14.79 -5.76 -9.53
C ILE A 298 14.25 -4.34 -9.32
N CYS A 299 12.92 -4.20 -9.32
CA CYS A 299 12.22 -2.94 -9.18
C CYS A 299 11.73 -2.71 -7.74
N HIS A 300 11.25 -3.75 -7.05
CA HIS A 300 10.46 -3.59 -5.83
C HIS A 300 11.15 -4.12 -4.56
N VAL A 301 12.48 -4.19 -4.58
CA VAL A 301 13.32 -4.42 -3.40
C VAL A 301 14.43 -3.41 -3.40
N ALA A 302 14.65 -2.78 -2.25
CA ALA A 302 15.85 -2.01 -1.99
C ALA A 302 16.81 -2.82 -1.11
N VAL A 303 18.10 -2.50 -1.09
CA VAL A 303 19.05 -3.02 -0.11
C VAL A 303 19.54 -1.89 0.78
N LYS A 304 19.80 -2.19 2.06
CA LYS A 304 20.49 -1.26 2.94
C LYS A 304 21.97 -1.17 2.55
N PRO A 305 22.48 -0.02 2.06
CA PRO A 305 23.87 0.07 1.61
C PRO A 305 24.87 -0.24 2.73
N THR A 306 26.00 -0.83 2.36
CA THR A 306 27.12 -1.13 3.26
C THR A 306 28.30 -0.23 2.89
N GLU A 307 28.96 0.35 3.89
CA GLU A 307 30.13 1.20 3.70
C GLU A 307 31.40 0.38 3.48
N PHE A 308 32.16 0.72 2.45
CA PHE A 308 33.46 0.09 2.16
C PHE A 308 34.52 1.15 1.93
N GLN A 309 35.69 0.96 2.56
CA GLN A 309 36.88 1.75 2.22
C GLN A 309 37.48 1.21 0.92
N LEU A 310 37.47 2.03 -0.13
CA LEU A 310 37.96 1.64 -1.47
C LEU A 310 39.39 2.12 -1.76
N GLU A 311 39.93 3.01 -0.93
CA GLU A 311 41.28 3.55 -1.06
C GLU A 311 41.92 3.77 0.31
N ALA A 312 43.25 3.64 0.38
CA ALA A 312 44.00 3.84 1.61
C ALA A 312 43.84 5.27 2.14
N GLY A 313 43.34 5.41 3.37
CA GLY A 313 43.16 6.70 4.03
C GLY A 313 41.98 7.53 3.52
N ALA A 314 41.16 7.00 2.59
CA ALA A 314 39.90 7.62 2.20
C ALA A 314 38.76 7.20 3.13
N ASP A 315 37.72 8.04 3.21
CA ASP A 315 36.51 7.69 3.95
C ASP A 315 35.77 6.52 3.26
N PRO A 316 35.12 5.62 4.02
CA PRO A 316 34.26 4.59 3.44
C PRO A 316 33.14 5.18 2.59
N VAL A 317 32.83 4.52 1.47
CA VAL A 317 31.72 4.89 0.59
C VAL A 317 30.59 3.85 0.66
N PRO A 318 29.32 4.26 0.67
CA PRO A 318 28.20 3.32 0.66
C PRO A 318 28.06 2.67 -0.71
N LEU A 319 28.18 1.34 -0.77
CA LEU A 319 27.87 0.54 -1.94
C LEU A 319 26.49 -0.12 -1.79
N PRO A 320 25.74 -0.35 -2.88
CA PRO A 320 24.43 -1.00 -2.87
C PRO A 320 24.55 -2.52 -2.66
N ILE A 321 25.29 -2.92 -1.64
CA ILE A 321 25.48 -4.30 -1.19
C ILE A 321 24.90 -4.37 0.21
N GLY A 322 23.86 -5.15 0.43
CA GLY A 322 23.10 -5.04 1.65
C GLY A 322 22.05 -6.09 1.88
N GLN A 323 21.44 -6.01 3.08
CA GLN A 323 20.25 -6.78 3.40
C GLN A 323 19.08 -6.30 2.56
N PRO A 324 18.35 -7.18 1.85
CA PRO A 324 17.13 -6.84 1.14
C PRO A 324 16.05 -6.29 2.09
N VAL A 325 15.38 -5.24 1.65
CA VAL A 325 14.28 -4.56 2.34
C VAL A 325 13.06 -4.62 1.42
N LEU A 326 11.99 -5.25 1.92
CA LEU A 326 10.73 -5.38 1.23
C LEU A 326 9.87 -4.13 1.37
N GLY A 327 9.20 -3.74 0.28
CA GLY A 327 8.24 -2.65 0.27
C GLY A 327 8.73 -1.41 -0.49
N PRO A 328 9.84 -0.76 -0.07
CA PRO A 328 10.40 0.36 -0.81
C PRO A 328 10.81 -0.04 -2.23
N PRO A 329 10.57 0.82 -3.23
CA PRO A 329 11.07 0.58 -4.58
C PRO A 329 12.58 0.80 -4.66
N ASN A 330 13.22 0.15 -5.62
CA ASN A 330 14.59 0.47 -6.02
C ASN A 330 14.59 1.78 -6.81
N THR A 331 14.74 2.91 -6.11
CA THR A 331 14.77 4.24 -6.76
C THR A 331 16.09 4.54 -7.46
N LYS A 332 17.05 3.61 -7.44
CA LYS A 332 18.38 3.78 -8.02
C LYS A 332 18.57 3.00 -9.32
N ILE A 333 17.89 1.87 -9.51
CA ILE A 333 17.94 1.13 -10.78
C ILE A 333 17.61 2.06 -11.93
N ASN A 334 18.37 1.99 -13.03
CA ASN A 334 18.10 2.75 -14.23
C ASN A 334 17.78 1.78 -15.37
N PRO A 335 16.54 1.26 -15.44
CA PRO A 335 16.14 0.25 -16.42
C PRO A 335 16.38 0.71 -17.85
N GLY A 336 16.05 1.96 -18.18
CA GLY A 336 16.25 2.50 -19.52
C GLY A 336 17.73 2.53 -19.92
N PHE A 337 18.62 2.98 -19.03
CA PHE A 337 20.06 2.89 -19.27
C PHE A 337 20.52 1.44 -19.43
N ILE A 338 20.09 0.52 -18.58
CA ILE A 338 20.45 -0.91 -18.67
C ILE A 338 20.02 -1.51 -20.02
N LEU A 339 18.76 -1.28 -20.42
CA LEU A 339 18.22 -1.74 -21.70
C LEU A 339 18.98 -1.10 -22.87
N SER A 340 19.39 0.16 -22.75
CA SER A 340 20.19 0.83 -23.77
C SER A 340 21.53 0.14 -24.05
N LEU A 341 22.07 -0.62 -23.09
CA LEU A 341 23.34 -1.34 -23.23
C LEU A 341 23.18 -2.72 -23.89
N THR A 342 21.95 -3.19 -24.12
CA THR A 342 21.73 -4.53 -24.68
C THR A 342 21.93 -4.55 -26.21
N PRO A 343 22.24 -5.71 -26.81
CA PRO A 343 22.40 -5.84 -28.27
C PRO A 343 21.24 -5.28 -29.10
N LEU A 344 20.00 -5.47 -28.64
CA LEU A 344 18.79 -5.00 -29.32
C LEU A 344 18.76 -3.48 -29.48
N VAL A 345 19.18 -2.74 -28.45
CA VAL A 345 19.18 -1.27 -28.46
C VAL A 345 20.52 -0.72 -28.97
N GLN A 346 21.64 -1.40 -28.76
CA GLN A 346 22.94 -0.95 -29.28
C GLN A 346 23.05 -1.09 -30.80
N SER A 347 22.42 -2.11 -31.37
CA SER A 347 22.64 -2.46 -32.80
C SER A 347 21.44 -3.11 -33.50
N GLY A 348 20.37 -3.41 -32.78
CA GLY A 348 19.17 -4.07 -33.31
C GLY A 348 18.08 -3.09 -33.73
N SER A 349 16.83 -3.58 -33.76
CA SER A 349 15.66 -2.81 -34.21
C SER A 349 15.33 -1.61 -33.33
N GLU A 350 15.73 -1.64 -32.06
CA GLU A 350 15.46 -0.60 -31.08
C GLU A 350 16.54 0.49 -31.04
N ASN A 351 17.58 0.40 -31.89
CA ASN A 351 18.69 1.36 -31.87
C ASN A 351 18.27 2.80 -32.18
N GLN A 352 17.23 2.97 -33.00
CA GLN A 352 16.64 4.29 -33.27
C GLN A 352 16.04 4.96 -32.02
N PHE A 353 15.84 4.21 -30.93
CA PHE A 353 15.24 4.69 -29.68
C PHE A 353 16.22 4.78 -28.50
N ILE A 354 17.53 4.64 -28.75
CA ILE A 354 18.55 4.58 -27.69
C ILE A 354 18.52 5.81 -26.76
N ASP A 355 18.38 7.01 -27.32
CA ASP A 355 18.31 8.26 -26.55
C ASP A 355 17.07 8.28 -25.63
N GLN A 356 15.96 7.69 -26.10
CA GLN A 356 14.73 7.61 -25.34
C GLN A 356 14.84 6.61 -24.19
N TYR A 357 15.45 5.45 -24.39
CA TYR A 357 15.78 4.53 -23.29
C TYR A 357 16.68 5.24 -22.26
N GLN A 358 17.71 5.95 -22.70
CA GLN A 358 18.63 6.66 -21.80
C GLN A 358 17.96 7.83 -21.05
N SER A 359 16.87 8.38 -21.58
CA SER A 359 16.12 9.47 -20.95
C SER A 359 15.30 9.04 -19.73
N TRP A 360 15.06 7.73 -19.53
CA TRP A 360 14.21 7.24 -18.44
C TRP A 360 14.77 7.57 -17.07
N GLY A 361 16.09 7.54 -16.88
CA GLY A 361 16.73 7.86 -15.61
C GLY A 361 16.42 6.88 -14.46
N PRO A 362 17.05 7.09 -13.29
CA PRO A 362 16.93 6.18 -12.15
C PRO A 362 15.52 6.12 -11.55
N GLY A 363 15.13 4.93 -11.09
CA GLY A 363 13.88 4.64 -10.41
C GLY A 363 12.64 4.68 -11.30
N ARG A 364 12.81 4.79 -12.62
CA ARG A 364 11.70 4.95 -13.57
C ARG A 364 11.76 3.93 -14.71
N ALA A 365 10.60 3.51 -15.19
CA ALA A 365 10.46 2.58 -16.31
C ALA A 365 9.28 2.99 -17.20
N ASP A 366 9.34 2.69 -18.49
CA ASP A 366 8.20 2.85 -19.39
C ASP A 366 7.80 1.52 -20.02
N PRO A 367 7.04 0.68 -19.31
CA PRO A 367 6.68 -0.63 -19.80
C PRO A 367 5.77 -0.61 -21.04
N ARG A 368 5.06 0.51 -21.28
CA ARG A 368 4.22 0.69 -22.48
C ARG A 368 5.06 0.83 -23.73
N PHE A 369 6.30 1.33 -23.59
CA PHE A 369 7.20 1.56 -24.71
C PHE A 369 7.87 0.28 -25.22
N PHE A 370 7.70 -0.86 -24.54
CA PHE A 370 8.35 -2.09 -24.97
C PHE A 370 7.94 -2.53 -26.39
N PRO A 371 8.88 -3.08 -27.18
CA PRO A 371 8.59 -3.61 -28.50
C PRO A 371 7.60 -4.78 -28.37
N GLY A 372 6.60 -4.81 -29.24
CA GLY A 372 5.53 -5.82 -29.20
C GLY A 372 4.40 -5.50 -28.21
N ASN A 373 4.56 -4.52 -27.30
CA ASN A 373 3.48 -4.14 -26.40
C ASN A 373 2.29 -3.59 -27.21
N PRO A 374 1.07 -4.14 -27.05
CA PRO A 374 -0.09 -3.70 -27.80
C PRO A 374 -0.53 -2.28 -27.45
N PHE A 375 -0.02 -1.67 -26.38
CA PHE A 375 -0.24 -0.27 -26.02
C PHE A 375 0.94 0.63 -26.32
N ASN A 376 1.97 0.13 -27.01
CA ASN A 376 3.04 0.99 -27.48
C ASN A 376 2.45 2.03 -28.43
N ASP A 377 2.51 3.29 -27.99
CA ASP A 377 1.97 4.47 -28.65
C ASP A 377 3.09 5.42 -29.09
N LEU A 378 4.35 4.99 -28.94
CA LEU A 378 5.55 5.79 -29.19
C LEU A 378 5.62 7.09 -28.38
N VAL A 379 4.85 7.17 -27.29
CA VAL A 379 4.94 8.26 -26.31
C VAL A 379 5.87 7.84 -25.19
N PHE A 380 6.85 8.70 -24.89
CA PHE A 380 7.86 8.45 -23.87
C PHE A 380 7.47 9.15 -22.58
N ASN A 381 6.96 8.40 -21.62
CA ASN A 381 6.44 8.94 -20.35
C ASN A 381 6.81 8.02 -19.17
N PRO A 382 8.11 7.75 -18.93
CA PRO A 382 8.58 6.81 -17.92
C PRO A 382 8.04 7.18 -16.53
N THR A 383 7.49 6.18 -15.84
CA THR A 383 6.89 6.32 -14.52
C THR A 383 7.79 5.77 -13.43
N SER A 384 7.72 6.38 -12.25
CA SER A 384 8.47 6.02 -11.06
C SER A 384 7.95 4.69 -10.51
N ILE A 385 8.86 3.79 -10.16
CA ILE A 385 8.49 2.49 -9.62
C ILE A 385 7.74 2.66 -8.29
N PRO A 386 6.49 2.16 -8.16
CA PRO A 386 5.72 2.33 -6.93
C PRO A 386 6.19 1.40 -5.80
N PRO A 387 5.96 1.78 -4.52
CA PRO A 387 6.16 0.89 -3.38
C PRO A 387 5.15 -0.26 -3.38
N HIS A 388 5.52 -1.38 -2.75
CA HIS A 388 4.67 -2.56 -2.55
C HIS A 388 4.35 -2.77 -1.07
N TRP A 389 3.29 -2.14 -0.57
CA TRP A 389 2.82 -2.35 0.80
C TRP A 389 1.34 -2.02 0.99
N ASN A 390 0.79 -2.47 2.12
CA ASN A 390 -0.58 -2.18 2.60
C ASN A 390 -1.68 -2.64 1.64
N PHE A 391 -1.42 -3.75 0.95
CA PHE A 391 -2.33 -4.40 0.00
C PHE A 391 -3.51 -5.14 0.66
N ILE A 392 -3.82 -4.87 1.93
CA ILE A 392 -5.03 -5.35 2.62
C ILE A 392 -6.02 -4.20 2.80
N ASP A 393 -5.52 -3.06 3.26
CA ASP A 393 -6.35 -1.88 3.54
C ASP A 393 -6.85 -1.19 2.28
N LEU A 394 -6.03 -1.15 1.23
CA LEU A 394 -6.39 -0.54 -0.05
C LEU A 394 -7.57 -1.30 -0.75
N GLY A 395 -8.07 -2.41 -0.19
CA GLY A 395 -8.96 -3.38 -0.84
C GLY A 395 -10.29 -3.63 -0.27
N GLU A 396 -10.36 -3.41 1.03
CA GLU A 396 -11.58 -2.97 1.67
C GLU A 396 -12.17 -1.75 0.90
N GLN A 397 -11.37 -1.04 0.11
CA GLN A 397 -11.71 0.21 -0.59
C GLN A 397 -11.93 0.07 -2.10
N GLY A 398 -11.73 -1.12 -2.68
CA GLY A 398 -11.60 -1.29 -4.12
C GLY A 398 -10.25 -0.76 -4.60
N TYR A 399 -9.36 -1.66 -4.95
CA TYR A 399 -8.01 -1.28 -5.33
C TYR A 399 -7.94 -0.88 -6.79
N THR A 400 -7.33 0.25 -7.10
CA THR A 400 -6.70 0.49 -8.41
C THR A 400 -5.20 0.33 -8.25
N TYR A 401 -4.49 -0.22 -9.24
CA TYR A 401 -3.04 -0.45 -9.14
C TYR A 401 -2.29 0.14 -10.33
N THR A 402 -0.99 0.43 -10.13
CA THR A 402 -0.12 1.22 -11.03
C THR A 402 -0.52 2.69 -11.14
N TRP A 403 0.36 3.55 -11.66
CA TRP A 403 0.03 4.95 -11.90
C TRP A 403 -1.16 5.12 -12.85
N GLN A 404 -1.40 4.17 -13.74
CA GLN A 404 -2.46 4.25 -14.75
C GLN A 404 -3.83 3.83 -14.21
N GLY A 405 -3.83 2.97 -13.18
CA GLY A 405 -5.06 2.43 -12.58
C GLY A 405 -6.01 1.74 -13.57
N VAL A 406 -5.48 1.13 -14.63
CA VAL A 406 -6.29 0.47 -15.66
C VAL A 406 -7.12 -0.67 -15.07
N VAL A 407 -6.51 -1.51 -14.23
CA VAL A 407 -7.21 -2.64 -13.57
C VAL A 407 -7.52 -2.30 -12.12
N GLN A 408 -8.76 -2.59 -11.70
CA GLN A 408 -9.19 -2.64 -10.32
C GLN A 408 -9.43 -4.06 -9.82
N GLY A 409 -9.07 -4.31 -8.57
CA GLY A 409 -9.49 -5.50 -7.85
C GLY A 409 -10.75 -5.23 -7.05
N LYS A 410 -11.85 -5.93 -7.35
CA LYS A 410 -13.09 -5.87 -6.58
C LYS A 410 -13.34 -7.16 -5.79
N GLY A 411 -13.51 -7.00 -4.47
CA GLY A 411 -14.01 -8.05 -3.58
C GLY A 411 -13.04 -9.20 -3.30
N LYS A 412 -13.45 -10.13 -2.42
CA LYS A 412 -12.65 -11.28 -1.93
C LYS A 412 -12.39 -12.37 -3.00
N GLY A 413 -12.55 -12.10 -4.29
CA GLY A 413 -12.45 -13.08 -5.38
C GLY A 413 -11.69 -12.64 -6.64
N SER A 414 -11.31 -11.36 -6.78
CA SER A 414 -10.45 -10.94 -7.89
C SER A 414 -8.98 -11.28 -7.55
N ASN A 415 -8.32 -12.06 -8.41
CA ASN A 415 -6.89 -12.35 -8.29
C ASN A 415 -6.02 -11.22 -8.91
N ASN A 416 -6.65 -10.10 -9.27
CA ASN A 416 -6.07 -8.94 -9.95
C ASN A 416 -4.92 -8.27 -9.18
N LEU A 417 -4.78 -8.52 -7.87
CA LEU A 417 -3.61 -8.04 -7.12
C LEU A 417 -2.32 -8.76 -7.52
N ALA A 418 -2.39 -10.02 -7.98
CA ALA A 418 -1.21 -10.69 -8.53
C ALA A 418 -0.75 -10.08 -9.88
N ALA A 419 -1.64 -9.35 -10.57
CA ALA A 419 -1.33 -8.52 -11.75
C ALA A 419 -0.61 -7.22 -11.44
N ALA A 420 -0.62 -6.80 -10.17
CA ALA A 420 -0.45 -5.40 -9.79
C ALA A 420 0.91 -4.76 -10.07
N PRO A 421 2.04 -5.48 -10.25
CA PRO A 421 3.23 -4.84 -10.78
C PRO A 421 2.87 -4.08 -12.05
N GLU A 422 3.28 -2.81 -12.19
CA GLU A 422 3.07 -1.97 -13.40
C GLU A 422 3.55 -2.62 -14.69
N CYS A 423 4.40 -3.59 -14.45
CA CYS A 423 4.52 -4.79 -15.18
C CYS A 423 3.25 -5.68 -15.27
N GLY A 424 2.07 -5.17 -15.67
CA GLY A 424 0.82 -5.95 -15.79
C GLY A 424 0.04 -5.81 -17.11
N ILE A 425 0.31 -4.75 -17.88
CA ILE A 425 -0.25 -4.52 -19.21
C ILE A 425 0.52 -5.35 -20.25
N ASP A 426 0.07 -6.59 -20.44
CA ASP A 426 0.62 -7.64 -21.33
C ASP A 426 2.01 -8.20 -20.93
N PHE A 427 2.09 -8.68 -19.69
CA PHE A 427 3.34 -8.62 -18.95
C PHE A 427 4.23 -9.83 -18.82
N VAL A 428 4.31 -10.60 -19.88
CA VAL A 428 5.55 -11.35 -20.03
C VAL A 428 6.26 -10.98 -21.30
N MET A 429 5.95 -9.80 -21.83
CA MET A 429 6.81 -9.15 -22.80
C MET A 429 7.02 -10.12 -23.98
N ASN A 430 5.91 -10.58 -24.56
CA ASN A 430 5.84 -11.73 -25.49
C ASN A 430 6.08 -13.13 -24.85
N ALA A 431 5.56 -13.38 -23.64
CA ALA A 431 5.54 -14.71 -23.01
C ALA A 431 4.29 -14.87 -22.10
N ASN A 432 4.32 -15.72 -21.06
CA ASN A 432 3.15 -16.15 -20.29
C ASN A 432 2.28 -15.09 -19.54
N GLY A 433 1.49 -14.27 -20.23
CA GLY A 433 0.40 -13.43 -19.69
C GLY A 433 -0.60 -14.09 -18.72
N ALA A 434 -1.61 -13.35 -18.26
CA ALA A 434 -2.55 -13.88 -17.26
C ALA A 434 -3.96 -13.31 -17.34
N TRP A 435 -4.33 -12.54 -18.38
CA TRP A 435 -5.52 -11.68 -18.32
C TRP A 435 -6.34 -11.64 -19.60
N GLY A 436 -7.67 -11.69 -19.47
CA GLY A 436 -8.56 -10.99 -20.42
C GLY A 436 -9.06 -11.75 -21.65
N THR A 437 -8.69 -13.01 -21.84
CA THR A 437 -9.36 -13.90 -22.82
C THR A 437 -10.09 -15.06 -22.16
N PRO A 438 -10.99 -15.77 -22.85
CA PRO A 438 -11.64 -16.96 -22.31
C PRO A 438 -10.67 -18.06 -21.80
N ASN A 439 -9.40 -18.03 -22.23
CA ASN A 439 -8.37 -18.98 -21.82
C ASN A 439 -7.41 -18.43 -20.75
N ALA A 440 -7.43 -17.11 -20.49
CA ALA A 440 -6.58 -16.49 -19.49
C ALA A 440 -6.85 -17.02 -18.07
N THR A 441 -5.81 -17.14 -17.26
CA THR A 441 -5.95 -17.52 -15.85
C THR A 441 -6.81 -16.54 -15.06
N ILE A 442 -6.80 -15.26 -15.43
CA ILE A 442 -7.62 -14.24 -14.79
C ILE A 442 -8.53 -13.57 -15.80
N GLN A 443 -9.83 -13.70 -15.52
CA GLN A 443 -10.89 -13.15 -16.33
C GLN A 443 -11.17 -11.72 -15.87
N LEU A 444 -10.66 -10.73 -16.61
CA LEU A 444 -11.04 -9.34 -16.40
C LEU A 444 -12.49 -9.15 -16.82
N LYS A 445 -13.29 -8.61 -15.91
CA LYS A 445 -14.63 -8.13 -16.23
C LYS A 445 -14.56 -6.68 -16.68
N GLU A 446 -15.57 -6.21 -17.42
CA GLU A 446 -15.68 -4.80 -17.80
C GLU A 446 -15.62 -3.88 -16.58
N ASP A 447 -16.15 -4.34 -15.44
CA ASP A 447 -16.11 -3.61 -14.18
C ASP A 447 -14.82 -3.79 -13.38
N ASP A 448 -13.87 -4.61 -13.84
CA ASP A 448 -12.48 -4.65 -13.35
C ASP A 448 -11.60 -3.61 -14.03
N ILE A 449 -12.11 -2.82 -14.98
CA ILE A 449 -11.39 -1.69 -15.57
C ILE A 449 -11.75 -0.44 -14.76
N ALA A 450 -10.76 0.19 -14.14
CA ALA A 450 -10.99 1.35 -13.27
C ALA A 450 -10.84 2.67 -14.02
N ASN A 451 -9.82 2.76 -14.87
CA ASN A 451 -9.66 3.83 -15.84
C ASN A 451 -10.18 3.36 -17.22
N PRO A 452 -11.32 3.88 -17.72
CA PRO A 452 -11.95 3.35 -18.92
C PRO A 452 -11.02 3.48 -20.13
N LEU A 453 -10.64 2.33 -20.70
CA LEU A 453 -9.95 2.29 -21.98
C LEU A 453 -10.88 2.75 -23.10
N THR A 454 -10.33 3.41 -24.12
CA THR A 454 -11.08 3.67 -25.36
C THR A 454 -11.44 2.35 -26.05
N ALA A 455 -12.42 2.38 -26.97
CA ALA A 455 -12.79 1.18 -27.73
C ALA A 455 -11.61 0.59 -28.52
N ASP A 456 -10.74 1.46 -29.07
CA ASP A 456 -9.52 1.04 -29.78
C ASP A 456 -8.52 0.38 -28.83
N GLN A 457 -8.26 0.98 -27.67
CA GLN A 457 -7.39 0.43 -26.63
C GLN A 457 -7.90 -0.93 -26.13
N SER A 458 -9.20 -1.07 -25.90
CA SER A 458 -9.84 -2.33 -25.54
C SER A 458 -9.70 -3.39 -26.64
N GLN A 459 -9.82 -3.00 -27.92
CA GLN A 459 -9.67 -3.93 -29.04
C GLN A 459 -8.22 -4.39 -29.22
N ARG A 460 -7.24 -3.47 -29.10
CA ARG A 460 -5.80 -3.80 -29.16
C ARG A 460 -5.43 -4.84 -28.09
N PHE A 461 -6.01 -4.75 -26.91
CA PHE A 461 -5.84 -5.73 -25.83
C PHE A 461 -6.40 -7.11 -26.21
N ILE A 462 -7.61 -7.16 -26.77
CA ILE A 462 -8.25 -8.41 -27.22
C ILE A 462 -7.43 -9.06 -28.35
N ASP A 463 -6.96 -8.26 -29.30
CA ASP A 463 -6.22 -8.74 -30.47
C ASP A 463 -4.83 -9.28 -30.08
N ALA A 464 -4.16 -8.65 -29.12
CA ALA A 464 -2.85 -9.09 -28.62
C ALA A 464 -2.92 -10.52 -28.09
N GLU A 465 -3.87 -10.81 -27.22
CA GLU A 465 -3.93 -12.16 -26.66
C GLU A 465 -4.48 -13.21 -27.63
N ALA A 466 -5.32 -12.82 -28.60
CA ALA A 466 -5.68 -13.73 -29.68
C ALA A 466 -4.47 -14.17 -30.52
N GLN A 467 -3.42 -13.34 -30.60
CA GLN A 467 -2.20 -13.60 -31.37
C GLN A 467 -1.17 -14.45 -30.62
N GLU A 468 -1.19 -14.44 -29.28
CA GLU A 468 -0.22 -15.16 -28.43
C GLU A 468 -0.86 -16.09 -27.39
N PRO A 469 -1.58 -17.16 -27.81
CA PRO A 469 -2.24 -18.08 -26.88
C PRO A 469 -1.26 -19.02 -26.14
N GLY A 470 -1.63 -19.49 -24.94
CA GLY A 470 -0.84 -20.47 -24.17
C GLY A 470 0.20 -19.85 -23.25
N ASN A 471 0.10 -18.53 -23.12
CA ASN A 471 0.96 -17.71 -22.33
C ASN A 471 0.27 -17.50 -20.96
N GLU A 472 0.09 -18.54 -20.12
CA GLU A 472 -0.63 -18.36 -18.84
C GLU A 472 0.24 -18.65 -17.59
N ILE A 473 0.21 -17.74 -16.61
CA ILE A 473 0.63 -18.04 -15.22
C ILE A 473 -0.51 -18.77 -14.53
N ASP A 474 -0.26 -19.88 -13.83
CA ASP A 474 -1.34 -20.62 -13.15
C ASP A 474 -1.92 -19.87 -11.94
N ILE A 475 -3.17 -20.20 -11.59
CA ILE A 475 -3.92 -19.49 -10.55
C ILE A 475 -3.33 -19.69 -9.15
N ALA A 476 -2.66 -20.81 -8.89
CA ALA A 476 -2.03 -21.07 -7.60
C ALA A 476 -0.80 -20.16 -7.42
N THR A 477 0.03 -20.02 -8.46
CA THR A 477 1.15 -19.06 -8.49
C THR A 477 0.67 -17.63 -8.23
N LEU A 478 -0.42 -17.21 -8.87
CA LEU A 478 -0.99 -15.86 -8.68
C LEU A 478 -1.49 -15.65 -7.24
N THR A 479 -2.24 -16.61 -6.71
CA THR A 479 -2.81 -16.50 -5.35
C THR A 479 -1.74 -16.57 -4.26
N ASP A 480 -0.66 -17.33 -4.46
CA ASP A 480 0.50 -17.34 -3.56
C ASP A 480 1.23 -15.98 -3.59
N LEU A 481 1.51 -15.44 -4.78
CA LEU A 481 2.09 -14.10 -4.92
C LEU A 481 1.21 -13.03 -4.26
N GLN A 482 -0.10 -13.10 -4.46
CA GLN A 482 -1.07 -12.20 -3.85
C GLN A 482 -1.06 -12.28 -2.31
N ALA A 483 -0.96 -13.49 -1.74
CA ALA A 483 -0.83 -13.67 -0.31
C ALA A 483 0.46 -13.02 0.21
N PHE A 484 1.57 -13.17 -0.50
CA PHE A 484 2.83 -12.50 -0.15
C PHE A 484 2.72 -10.98 -0.25
N LEU A 485 2.14 -10.41 -1.31
CA LEU A 485 1.97 -8.96 -1.43
C LEU A 485 1.10 -8.39 -0.29
N ARG A 486 0.03 -9.09 0.09
CA ARG A 486 -0.79 -8.76 1.28
C ARG A 486 -0.02 -8.82 2.59
N SER A 487 1.10 -9.55 2.65
CA SER A 487 1.94 -9.61 3.84
C SER A 487 2.87 -8.40 4.00
N ILE A 488 3.04 -7.56 2.97
CA ILE A 488 4.01 -6.45 3.03
C ILE A 488 3.32 -5.20 3.59
N VAL A 489 3.93 -4.61 4.61
CA VAL A 489 3.46 -3.39 5.27
C VAL A 489 4.41 -2.22 5.06
N SER A 490 3.86 -1.01 5.08
CA SER A 490 4.68 0.20 5.07
C SER A 490 5.54 0.24 6.33
N PRO A 491 6.68 0.96 6.32
CA PRO A 491 7.42 1.19 7.56
C PRO A 491 6.55 1.91 8.60
N ALA A 492 6.98 1.84 9.86
CA ALA A 492 6.50 2.78 10.87
C ALA A 492 6.85 4.23 10.47
N PRO A 493 6.05 5.23 10.90
CA PRO A 493 6.38 6.63 10.69
C PRO A 493 7.81 6.98 11.11
N GLY A 494 8.45 7.84 10.32
CA GLY A 494 9.80 8.32 10.61
C GLY A 494 9.82 9.34 11.75
N LYS A 495 10.91 10.11 11.85
CA LYS A 495 10.96 11.26 12.76
C LYS A 495 10.16 12.43 12.17
N PHE A 496 9.23 12.97 12.96
CA PHE A 496 8.45 14.17 12.63
C PHE A 496 8.23 15.03 13.88
N ASP A 497 7.84 16.29 13.68
CA ASP A 497 7.33 17.17 14.73
C ASP A 497 5.82 16.92 14.91
N GLU A 498 5.43 16.35 16.04
CA GLU A 498 4.04 15.92 16.28
C GLU A 498 3.05 17.07 16.32
N ALA A 499 3.41 18.20 16.94
CA ALA A 499 2.52 19.36 17.02
C ALA A 499 2.29 19.94 15.63
N LYS A 500 3.34 20.02 14.81
CA LYS A 500 3.24 20.45 13.41
C LYS A 500 2.50 19.44 12.54
N ALA A 501 2.66 18.14 12.79
CA ALA A 501 1.93 17.10 12.07
C ALA A 501 0.42 17.17 12.36
N GLU A 502 0.02 17.50 13.58
CA GLU A 502 -1.38 17.73 13.92
C GLU A 502 -1.94 18.99 13.25
N GLU A 503 -1.19 20.10 13.24
CA GLU A 503 -1.54 21.29 12.42
C GLU A 503 -1.71 20.90 10.94
N GLY A 504 -0.82 20.05 10.43
CA GLY A 504 -0.87 19.52 9.08
C GLY A 504 -2.09 18.63 8.83
N TRP A 505 -2.48 17.81 9.79
CA TRP A 505 -3.69 16.99 9.74
C TRP A 505 -4.95 17.87 9.65
N ASP A 506 -5.06 18.90 10.49
CA ASP A 506 -6.16 19.87 10.43
C ASP A 506 -6.22 20.60 9.07
N LEU A 507 -5.06 20.96 8.50
CA LEU A 507 -4.98 21.54 7.16
C LEU A 507 -5.41 20.54 6.08
N PHE A 508 -4.93 19.31 6.15
CA PHE A 508 -5.14 18.26 5.14
C PHE A 508 -6.63 17.93 4.96
N TYR A 509 -7.37 17.85 6.07
CA TYR A 509 -8.82 17.57 6.08
C TYR A 509 -9.69 18.84 6.12
N GLY A 510 -9.06 20.01 6.10
CA GLY A 510 -9.71 21.32 6.16
C GLY A 510 -9.26 22.22 5.01
N LYS A 511 -8.56 23.30 5.34
CA LYS A 511 -8.21 24.39 4.41
C LYS A 511 -7.50 23.91 3.14
N ALA A 512 -6.54 22.99 3.28
CA ALA A 512 -5.73 22.52 2.15
C ALA A 512 -6.48 21.54 1.24
N ASN A 513 -7.61 20.98 1.71
CA ASN A 513 -8.53 20.16 0.94
C ASN A 513 -7.88 18.92 0.28
N CYS A 514 -6.75 18.45 0.82
CA CYS A 514 -6.02 17.29 0.29
C CYS A 514 -6.87 16.02 0.34
N ASN A 515 -7.74 15.93 1.35
CA ASN A 515 -8.71 14.87 1.52
C ASN A 515 -9.81 14.83 0.45
N ALA A 516 -9.93 15.82 -0.44
CA ALA A 516 -10.86 15.71 -1.58
C ALA A 516 -10.48 14.56 -2.52
N CYS A 517 -9.18 14.26 -2.62
CA CYS A 517 -8.65 13.16 -3.40
C CYS A 517 -8.10 12.04 -2.51
N HIS A 518 -7.39 12.38 -1.43
CA HIS A 518 -6.81 11.42 -0.50
C HIS A 518 -7.77 11.13 0.68
N PHE A 519 -9.01 10.76 0.37
CA PHE A 519 -10.09 10.65 1.36
C PHE A 519 -10.11 9.33 2.15
N SER A 520 -9.44 8.29 1.65
CA SER A 520 -9.50 6.97 2.28
C SER A 520 -8.56 6.86 3.49
N GLY A 521 -8.73 5.80 4.29
CA GLY A 521 -7.86 5.54 5.45
C GLY A 521 -6.38 5.36 5.09
N GLU A 522 -6.08 4.91 3.88
CA GLU A 522 -4.71 4.77 3.34
C GLU A 522 -4.19 6.07 2.70
N GLY A 523 -4.99 7.13 2.74
CA GLY A 523 -4.72 8.38 2.04
C GLY A 523 -4.75 8.20 0.52
N THR A 524 -5.61 7.34 -0.03
CA THR A 524 -5.78 7.20 -1.50
C THR A 524 -7.14 7.70 -1.96
N GLY A 525 -7.33 7.79 -3.27
CA GLY A 525 -8.60 8.04 -3.94
C GLY A 525 -8.95 6.87 -4.86
N ALA A 526 -9.69 5.88 -4.37
CA ALA A 526 -9.98 4.63 -5.08
C ALA A 526 -10.67 4.79 -6.47
N ARG A 527 -11.13 5.99 -6.84
CA ARG A 527 -11.89 6.26 -8.07
C ARG A 527 -11.57 7.59 -8.76
N GLN A 528 -10.64 8.39 -8.24
CA GLN A 528 -10.30 9.68 -8.83
C GLN A 528 -8.97 9.58 -9.57
N PHE A 529 -9.06 9.68 -10.89
CA PHE A 529 -7.92 9.82 -11.79
C PHE A 529 -7.73 11.29 -12.13
N PHE A 530 -6.48 11.72 -12.24
CA PHE A 530 -6.13 13.10 -12.54
C PHE A 530 -5.15 13.17 -13.71
N LEU A 531 -5.19 14.29 -14.43
CA LEU A 531 -4.26 14.57 -15.53
C LEU A 531 -3.33 15.75 -15.23
N HIS A 532 -3.67 16.59 -14.24
CA HIS A 532 -3.11 17.94 -14.09
C HIS A 532 -2.45 18.20 -12.73
N ILE A 533 -1.50 17.37 -12.31
CA ILE A 533 -0.66 17.72 -11.13
C ILE A 533 0.45 18.72 -11.52
N ALA A 534 0.91 18.71 -12.77
CA ALA A 534 1.83 19.70 -13.32
C ALA A 534 1.09 20.52 -14.39
N GLN A 535 1.09 21.85 -14.27
CA GLN A 535 0.44 22.74 -15.24
C GLN A 535 1.04 22.67 -16.65
N ASP A 536 2.26 22.13 -16.80
CA ASP A 536 3.05 22.30 -18.02
C ASP A 536 3.20 21.04 -18.90
N THR A 537 2.81 19.85 -18.41
CA THR A 537 2.93 18.60 -19.20
C THR A 537 1.82 17.63 -18.84
N ASN A 538 0.80 17.56 -19.70
CA ASN A 538 -0.11 16.41 -19.67
C ASN A 538 0.68 15.18 -20.12
N PRO A 539 0.54 14.05 -19.42
CA PRO A 539 1.14 12.83 -19.90
C PRO A 539 0.41 12.41 -21.18
N GLY A 540 1.15 12.15 -22.25
CA GLY A 540 0.55 11.62 -23.48
C GLY A 540 0.28 10.13 -23.38
N GLY A 541 -0.30 9.57 -24.44
CA GLY A 541 -0.43 8.13 -24.56
C GLY A 541 -1.43 7.51 -23.58
N LEU A 542 -1.17 6.29 -23.12
CA LEU A 542 -2.07 5.59 -22.19
C LEU A 542 -2.28 6.33 -20.84
N LEU A 543 -1.33 7.17 -20.42
CA LEU A 543 -1.46 7.99 -19.21
C LEU A 543 -2.44 9.16 -19.36
N ASP A 544 -2.80 9.56 -20.59
CA ASP A 544 -3.81 10.59 -20.85
C ASP A 544 -5.22 10.15 -20.46
N ASN A 545 -5.42 8.86 -20.18
CA ASN A 545 -6.66 8.37 -19.58
C ASN A 545 -6.75 8.76 -18.09
N GLY A 546 -5.64 9.09 -17.43
CA GLY A 546 -5.62 9.53 -16.05
C GLY A 546 -4.62 8.78 -15.17
N ILE A 547 -4.11 9.49 -14.17
CA ILE A 547 -3.19 8.96 -13.15
C ILE A 547 -3.96 8.73 -11.85
N LYS A 548 -3.78 7.55 -11.27
CA LYS A 548 -4.36 7.18 -9.98
C LYS A 548 -3.80 8.07 -8.86
N THR A 549 -4.67 8.54 -7.96
CA THR A 549 -4.28 9.10 -6.66
C THR A 549 -3.48 8.07 -5.83
N PRO A 550 -2.19 8.28 -5.54
CA PRO A 550 -1.39 7.31 -4.81
C PRO A 550 -1.77 7.28 -3.32
N GLY A 551 -1.53 6.15 -2.65
CA GLY A 551 -1.60 6.08 -1.19
C GLY A 551 -0.46 6.88 -0.54
N LEU A 552 -0.68 7.41 0.65
CA LEU A 552 0.26 8.32 1.32
C LEU A 552 1.06 7.68 2.46
N ARG A 553 0.83 6.40 2.77
CA ARG A 553 1.61 5.70 3.81
C ARG A 553 3.02 5.38 3.36
N GLY A 554 3.99 5.63 4.24
CA GLY A 554 5.40 5.36 3.99
C GLY A 554 6.09 6.36 3.04
N LEU A 555 5.46 7.49 2.73
CA LEU A 555 5.97 8.50 1.79
C LEU A 555 7.38 8.99 2.10
N ALA A 556 7.78 9.00 3.36
CA ALA A 556 9.12 9.43 3.75
C ALA A 556 10.24 8.57 3.11
N LEU A 557 9.94 7.37 2.60
CA LEU A 557 10.91 6.46 1.99
C LEU A 557 10.79 6.33 0.46
N THR A 558 9.90 7.10 -0.18
CA THR A 558 9.57 6.90 -1.61
C THR A 558 9.96 8.06 -2.50
N ALA A 559 10.83 8.96 -2.04
CA ALA A 559 11.37 10.01 -2.91
C ALA A 559 12.18 9.42 -4.08
N PRO A 560 12.16 10.04 -5.28
CA PRO A 560 11.41 11.25 -5.63
C PRO A 560 9.90 10.98 -5.81
N TYR A 561 9.11 12.04 -5.74
CA TYR A 561 7.64 12.01 -5.73
C TYR A 561 7.04 12.29 -7.10
N PHE A 562 5.74 11.95 -7.21
CA PHE A 562 4.93 11.92 -8.44
C PHE A 562 5.30 10.78 -9.39
N HIS A 563 4.40 10.52 -10.34
CA HIS A 563 4.60 9.49 -11.35
C HIS A 563 5.87 9.71 -12.17
N ASP A 564 6.29 10.96 -12.42
CA ASP A 564 7.45 11.30 -13.24
C ASP A 564 8.74 11.53 -12.42
N GLY A 565 8.66 11.47 -11.09
CA GLY A 565 9.78 11.77 -10.19
C GLY A 565 10.18 13.24 -10.15
N SER A 566 9.30 14.16 -10.57
CA SER A 566 9.63 15.58 -10.74
C SER A 566 9.77 16.39 -9.44
N ALA A 567 9.48 15.80 -8.28
CA ALA A 567 9.69 16.44 -6.97
C ALA A 567 10.67 15.64 -6.11
N ALA A 568 11.80 16.24 -5.73
CA ALA A 568 12.82 15.56 -4.95
C ALA A 568 12.45 15.42 -3.47
N THR A 569 11.65 16.33 -2.94
CA THR A 569 11.28 16.38 -1.51
C THR A 569 9.77 16.60 -1.32
N LEU A 570 9.25 16.25 -0.15
CA LEU A 570 7.86 16.57 0.23
C LEU A 570 7.61 18.09 0.24
N ARG A 571 8.65 18.90 0.46
CA ARG A 571 8.56 20.36 0.37
C ARG A 571 8.31 20.83 -1.05
N ASP A 572 8.93 20.18 -2.04
CA ASP A 572 8.71 20.45 -3.47
C ASP A 572 7.30 20.04 -3.89
N VAL A 573 6.79 18.92 -3.35
CA VAL A 573 5.40 18.49 -3.54
C VAL A 573 4.44 19.59 -3.06
N MET A 574 4.62 20.10 -1.83
CA MET A 574 3.77 21.17 -1.28
C MET A 574 3.90 22.48 -2.05
N ALA A 575 5.10 22.83 -2.51
CA ALA A 575 5.30 24.02 -3.34
C ALA A 575 4.48 23.94 -4.63
N ARG A 576 4.46 22.78 -5.29
CA ARG A 576 3.68 22.55 -6.51
C ARG A 576 2.17 22.64 -6.28
N TYR A 577 1.65 22.00 -5.23
CA TYR A 577 0.21 22.09 -4.93
C TYR A 577 -0.22 23.50 -4.54
N SER A 578 0.61 24.24 -3.80
CA SER A 578 0.28 25.60 -3.36
C SER A 578 0.28 26.65 -4.48
N SER A 579 0.77 26.34 -5.68
CA SER A 579 0.84 27.27 -6.81
C SER A 579 0.22 26.78 -8.11
N GLY A 580 -0.21 25.52 -8.18
CA GLY A 580 -0.48 24.85 -9.46
C GLY A 580 -1.81 24.09 -9.59
N VAL A 581 -2.58 23.93 -8.51
CA VAL A 581 -3.80 23.11 -8.51
C VAL A 581 -4.99 23.92 -7.95
N ASP A 582 -5.98 24.21 -8.79
CA ASP A 582 -7.14 25.06 -8.44
C ASP A 582 -7.90 24.59 -7.18
N ALA A 583 -7.85 23.29 -6.88
CA ALA A 583 -8.50 22.69 -5.71
C ALA A 583 -7.79 22.97 -4.37
N VAL A 584 -6.56 23.50 -4.39
CA VAL A 584 -5.74 23.79 -3.22
C VAL A 584 -5.51 25.31 -3.15
N PRO A 585 -5.95 26.00 -2.07
CA PRO A 585 -5.70 27.43 -1.93
C PRO A 585 -4.20 27.69 -1.74
N VAL A 586 -3.77 28.94 -1.94
CA VAL A 586 -2.39 29.34 -1.63
C VAL A 586 -2.12 29.13 -0.13
N LEU A 587 -1.07 28.34 0.16
CA LEU A 587 -0.65 27.99 1.50
C LEU A 587 0.57 28.81 1.92
N THR A 588 0.63 29.24 3.17
CA THR A 588 1.83 29.88 3.73
C THR A 588 2.97 28.87 3.86
N VAL A 589 4.20 29.35 4.04
CA VAL A 589 5.36 28.46 4.27
C VAL A 589 5.15 27.57 5.50
N SER A 590 4.63 28.11 6.61
CA SER A 590 4.36 27.33 7.82
C SER A 590 3.25 26.28 7.61
N GLU A 591 2.24 26.57 6.79
CA GLU A 591 1.18 25.59 6.47
C GLU A 591 1.74 24.45 5.61
N GLN A 592 2.62 24.78 4.65
CA GLN A 592 3.31 23.78 3.84
C GLN A 592 4.24 22.91 4.70
N GLU A 593 4.94 23.49 5.67
CA GLU A 593 5.77 22.73 6.62
C GLU A 593 4.95 21.81 7.52
N ALA A 594 3.81 22.28 8.04
CA ALA A 594 2.90 21.47 8.84
C ALA A 594 2.39 20.24 8.05
N LEU A 595 1.99 20.43 6.78
CA LEU A 595 1.60 19.33 5.89
C LEU A 595 2.76 18.35 5.62
N VAL A 596 4.00 18.83 5.52
CA VAL A 596 5.18 17.98 5.40
C VAL A 596 5.36 17.10 6.64
N GLU A 597 5.23 17.67 7.84
CA GLU A 597 5.31 16.90 9.08
C GLU A 597 4.16 15.88 9.18
N TYR A 598 2.94 16.24 8.75
CA TYR A 598 1.85 15.28 8.66
C TYR A 598 2.17 14.13 7.71
N MET A 599 2.67 14.39 6.50
CA MET A 599 3.05 13.32 5.55
C MET A 599 4.18 12.42 6.06
N LYS A 600 5.10 12.93 6.88
CA LYS A 600 6.12 12.09 7.55
C LYS A 600 5.53 11.18 8.62
N SER A 601 4.35 11.52 9.16
CA SER A 601 3.64 10.75 10.17
C SER A 601 2.83 9.57 9.61
N LEU A 602 2.73 9.43 8.27
CA LEU A 602 1.86 8.47 7.57
C LEU A 602 2.49 7.13 7.18
#